data_AF-A0A6J7SFG3-F1
#
_entry.id   AF-A0A6J7SFG3-F1
#
_cell.length_a   1.000
_cell.length_b   1.000
_cell.length_c   1.000
_cell.angle_alpha   90.00
_cell.angle_beta   90.00
_cell.angle_gamma   90.00
#
_symmetry.space_group_name_H-M   'P 1'
#
loop_
_entity.id
_entity.type
_entity.pdbx_description
1 polymer ?
#
loop_
_entity_poly.entity_id
_entity_poly.type
_entity_poly.pdbx_seq_one_letter_code
_entity_poly.pdbx_strand_id
1 'polypeptide(L)'
;MREARDGDRYLVCSDGLCGFVSDDRIHELLLLTDPTAAVTGLVDAALEAGAPDNVTCVVADVVAADEAREGDRPVVVGAAGEARNRDRLPTLLFPADRQPDTRAATVVKVSTNSSTGDNAVDAIARVYHEEQRSRRQRPRIRIRTISAIVAVVLVVGAIAGGTYAWTRQQYFVGAEGGYVVIFQGVPGNLGVISLHGLAEHTAVTVDSLPDFEAMQVEAGVATESLAAAQQVVQRLGERAAQCMTTPSTPGCPDPADPLVSASPEPVTQSPSSSP
;
A
#
# COMPACT_ATOMS: atom_id res chain seq x y z
N MET A 1 5.33 -41.82 -19.73
CA MET A 1 6.28 -41.07 -20.57
C MET A 1 6.24 -41.70 -21.95
N ARG A 2 5.91 -40.94 -22.99
CA ARG A 2 5.81 -41.45 -24.37
C ARG A 2 7.22 -41.43 -24.97
N GLU A 3 7.58 -42.48 -25.70
CA GLU A 3 8.85 -42.56 -26.41
C GLU A 3 8.89 -41.51 -27.53
N ALA A 4 10.00 -40.77 -27.63
CA ALA A 4 10.20 -39.74 -28.64
C ALA A 4 10.48 -40.37 -30.00
N ARG A 5 9.79 -39.89 -31.03
CA ARG A 5 9.95 -40.33 -32.42
C ARG A 5 10.42 -39.17 -33.27
N ASP A 6 11.14 -39.49 -34.33
CA ASP A 6 11.53 -38.51 -35.34
C ASP A 6 10.31 -37.75 -35.87
N GLY A 7 10.42 -36.42 -35.94
CA GLY A 7 9.33 -35.51 -36.28
C GLY A 7 8.38 -35.14 -35.13
N ASP A 8 8.56 -35.70 -33.92
CA ASP A 8 7.81 -35.24 -32.75
C ASP A 8 8.25 -33.83 -32.34
N ARG A 9 7.30 -33.01 -31.88
CA ARG A 9 7.55 -31.71 -31.27
C ARG A 9 7.05 -31.68 -29.84
N TYR A 10 7.94 -31.30 -28.92
CA TYR A 10 7.61 -31.16 -27.51
C TYR A 10 7.49 -29.69 -27.12
N LEU A 11 6.49 -29.41 -26.31
CA LEU A 11 6.32 -28.15 -25.59
C LEU A 11 6.49 -28.39 -24.10
N VAL A 12 7.34 -27.59 -23.46
CA VAL A 12 7.38 -27.43 -22.00
C VAL A 12 6.94 -26.01 -21.70
N CYS A 13 5.94 -25.84 -20.85
CA CYS A 13 5.34 -24.55 -20.54
C CYS A 13 5.19 -24.34 -19.04
N SER A 14 5.28 -23.09 -18.58
CA SER A 14 4.75 -22.70 -17.27
C SER A 14 3.22 -22.57 -17.33
N ASP A 15 2.60 -22.52 -16.15
CA ASP A 15 1.18 -22.20 -15.95
C ASP A 15 0.79 -20.85 -16.56
N GLY A 16 1.71 -19.89 -16.62
CA GLY A 16 1.52 -18.62 -17.32
C GLY A 16 1.20 -18.75 -18.81
N LEU A 17 1.58 -19.85 -19.47
CA LEU A 17 1.18 -20.16 -20.85
C LEU A 17 -0.03 -21.12 -20.85
N CYS A 18 0.15 -22.32 -20.29
CA CYS A 18 -0.82 -23.41 -20.42
C CYS A 18 -2.09 -23.22 -19.57
N GLY A 19 -2.10 -22.28 -18.63
CA GLY A 19 -3.29 -21.88 -17.88
C GLY A 19 -4.17 -20.84 -18.60
N PHE A 20 -3.65 -20.18 -19.64
CA PHE A 20 -4.28 -19.01 -20.27
C PHE A 20 -4.51 -19.15 -21.78
N VAL A 21 -3.77 -20.04 -22.44
CA VAL A 21 -3.95 -20.36 -23.86
C VAL A 21 -4.57 -21.75 -23.98
N SER A 22 -5.61 -21.88 -24.81
CA SER A 22 -6.28 -23.17 -25.01
C SER A 22 -5.40 -24.18 -25.75
N ASP A 23 -5.59 -25.47 -25.45
CA ASP A 23 -4.86 -26.56 -26.10
C ASP A 23 -4.96 -26.52 -27.64
N ASP A 24 -6.12 -26.14 -28.18
CA ASP A 24 -6.32 -26.00 -29.64
C ASP A 24 -5.43 -24.90 -30.24
N ARG A 25 -5.33 -23.76 -29.55
CA ARG A 25 -4.50 -22.63 -29.99
C ARG A 25 -3.02 -22.94 -29.83
N ILE A 26 -2.64 -23.61 -28.75
CA ILE A 26 -1.28 -24.12 -28.54
C ILE A 26 -0.93 -25.09 -29.67
N HIS A 27 -1.82 -26.02 -30.00
CA HIS A 27 -1.61 -26.98 -31.08
C HIS A 27 -1.41 -26.28 -32.42
N GLU A 28 -2.26 -25.32 -32.79
CA GLU A 28 -2.14 -24.53 -34.01
C GLU A 28 -0.77 -23.85 -34.12
N LEU A 29 -0.30 -23.22 -33.04
CA LEU A 29 0.99 -22.53 -33.00
C LEU A 29 2.18 -23.51 -33.08
N LEU A 30 2.05 -24.71 -32.50
CA LEU A 30 3.06 -25.75 -32.60
C LEU A 30 3.16 -26.37 -34.00
N LEU A 31 2.18 -26.16 -34.89
CA LEU A 31 2.25 -26.61 -36.29
C LEU A 31 3.10 -25.70 -37.19
N LEU A 32 3.52 -24.53 -36.71
CA LEU A 32 4.38 -23.63 -37.48
C LEU A 32 5.75 -24.27 -37.74
N THR A 33 6.27 -24.23 -38.97
CA THR A 33 7.52 -24.92 -39.31
C THR A 33 8.72 -24.39 -38.52
N ASP A 34 8.81 -23.07 -38.33
CA ASP A 34 9.89 -22.44 -37.56
C ASP A 34 9.61 -22.51 -36.03
N PRO A 35 10.48 -23.15 -35.23
CA PRO A 35 10.36 -23.17 -33.78
C PRO A 35 10.37 -21.79 -33.15
N THR A 36 11.09 -20.83 -33.74
CA THR A 36 11.16 -19.46 -33.22
C THR A 36 9.82 -18.75 -33.36
N ALA A 37 9.18 -18.86 -34.53
CA ALA A 37 7.83 -18.39 -34.77
C ALA A 37 6.81 -19.06 -33.84
N ALA A 38 6.93 -20.38 -33.59
CA ALA A 38 6.07 -21.11 -32.66
C ALA A 38 6.17 -20.56 -31.23
N VAL A 39 7.39 -20.42 -30.70
CA VAL A 39 7.64 -19.86 -29.36
C VAL A 39 7.12 -18.42 -29.26
N THR A 40 7.41 -17.59 -30.26
CA THR A 40 6.97 -16.18 -30.29
C THR A 40 5.44 -16.09 -30.26
N GLY A 41 4.76 -16.85 -31.13
CA GLY A 41 3.30 -16.88 -31.17
C GLY A 41 2.66 -17.43 -29.89
N LEU A 42 3.29 -18.40 -29.22
CA LEU A 42 2.83 -18.91 -27.92
C LEU A 42 2.91 -17.83 -26.83
N VAL A 43 4.02 -17.10 -26.76
CA VAL A 43 4.19 -16.00 -25.81
C VAL A 43 3.20 -14.87 -26.09
N ASP A 44 3.05 -14.47 -27.35
CA ASP A 44 2.10 -13.42 -27.74
C ASP A 44 0.66 -13.83 -27.41
N ALA A 45 0.25 -15.07 -27.70
CA ALA A 45 -1.08 -15.56 -27.37
C ALA A 45 -1.35 -15.54 -25.84
N ALA A 46 -0.36 -15.88 -25.02
CA ALA A 46 -0.49 -15.81 -23.56
C ALA A 46 -0.61 -14.37 -23.05
N LEU A 47 0.16 -13.45 -23.63
CA LEU A 47 0.11 -12.02 -23.28
C LEU A 47 -1.22 -11.39 -23.72
N GLU A 48 -1.73 -11.74 -24.89
CA GLU A 48 -3.05 -11.31 -25.39
C GLU A 48 -4.20 -11.84 -24.52
N ALA A 49 -4.10 -13.08 -24.04
CA ALA A 49 -5.04 -13.67 -23.10
C ALA A 49 -4.98 -13.06 -21.69
N GLY A 50 -4.00 -12.19 -21.42
CA GLY A 50 -3.87 -11.47 -20.16
C GLY A 50 -3.22 -12.30 -19.05
N ALA A 51 -2.26 -13.17 -19.38
CA ALA A 51 -1.51 -13.95 -18.39
C ALA A 51 -0.99 -13.03 -17.25
N PRO A 52 -1.33 -13.32 -15.98
CA PRO A 52 -1.04 -12.45 -14.83
C PRO A 52 0.41 -12.60 -14.33
N ASP A 53 1.12 -13.63 -14.79
CA ASP A 53 2.49 -13.98 -14.39
C ASP A 53 3.39 -14.21 -15.61
N ASN A 54 4.67 -14.46 -15.35
CA ASN A 54 5.71 -14.71 -16.33
C ASN A 54 5.39 -15.94 -17.18
N VAL A 55 5.37 -15.72 -18.49
CA VAL A 55 5.19 -16.77 -19.48
C VAL A 55 6.56 -17.37 -19.80
N THR A 56 6.73 -18.67 -19.54
CA THR A 56 7.94 -19.42 -19.92
C THR A 56 7.54 -20.61 -20.78
N CYS A 57 8.20 -20.79 -21.92
CA CYS A 57 8.03 -21.98 -22.74
C CYS A 57 9.32 -22.39 -23.45
N VAL A 58 9.41 -23.68 -23.77
CA VAL A 58 10.49 -24.29 -24.55
C VAL A 58 9.82 -25.19 -25.59
N VAL A 59 10.18 -25.00 -26.85
CA VAL A 59 9.78 -25.87 -27.96
C VAL A 59 11.01 -26.64 -28.41
N ALA A 60 10.88 -27.95 -28.54
CA ALA A 60 11.97 -28.84 -28.94
C ALA A 60 11.49 -29.81 -30.03
N ASP A 61 12.22 -29.82 -31.14
CA ASP A 61 11.99 -30.74 -32.25
C ASP A 61 12.86 -31.98 -32.09
N VAL A 62 12.26 -33.15 -32.29
CA VAL A 62 12.97 -34.41 -32.36
C VAL A 62 13.36 -34.64 -33.81
N VAL A 63 14.65 -34.57 -34.07
CA VAL A 63 15.26 -34.81 -35.38
C VAL A 63 16.17 -36.03 -35.32
N ALA A 64 16.30 -36.74 -36.43
CA ALA A 64 17.29 -37.80 -36.57
C ALA A 64 18.72 -37.24 -36.38
N ALA A 65 19.61 -38.03 -35.77
CA ALA A 65 20.94 -37.57 -35.37
C ALA A 65 21.83 -37.15 -36.55
N ASP A 66 21.58 -37.69 -37.73
CA ASP A 66 22.23 -37.38 -39.00
C ASP A 66 21.61 -36.18 -39.73
N GLU A 67 20.43 -35.73 -39.32
CA GLU A 67 19.75 -34.55 -39.86
C GLU A 67 20.03 -33.25 -39.09
N ALA A 68 20.67 -33.34 -37.91
CA ALA A 68 21.04 -32.17 -37.10
C ALA A 68 22.02 -31.27 -37.87
N ARG A 69 21.59 -30.03 -38.21
CA ARG A 69 22.36 -29.08 -39.02
C ARG A 69 23.13 -28.08 -38.15
N GLU A 70 24.19 -27.49 -38.72
CA GLU A 70 24.89 -26.31 -38.18
C GLU A 70 23.95 -25.09 -38.23
N GLY A 71 22.99 -25.05 -37.32
CA GLY A 71 21.83 -24.16 -37.32
C GLY A 71 20.79 -24.54 -36.26
N ASP A 72 20.73 -25.82 -35.87
CA ASP A 72 19.83 -26.37 -34.83
C ASP A 72 20.34 -26.09 -33.40
N ARG A 73 21.15 -25.04 -33.25
CA ARG A 73 21.66 -24.66 -31.93
C ARG A 73 20.50 -24.06 -31.13
N PRO A 74 20.38 -24.39 -29.84
CA PRO A 74 19.29 -23.90 -29.01
C PRO A 74 19.28 -22.37 -29.00
N VAL A 75 18.14 -21.80 -29.37
CA VAL A 75 17.89 -20.37 -29.38
C VAL A 75 17.21 -19.97 -28.08
N VAL A 76 17.81 -19.01 -27.36
CA VAL A 76 17.28 -18.49 -26.10
C VAL A 76 16.88 -17.03 -26.26
N VAL A 77 15.62 -16.71 -25.95
CA VAL A 77 15.03 -15.38 -26.09
C VAL A 77 14.46 -14.85 -24.76
N GLY A 78 14.16 -13.56 -24.71
CA GLY A 78 13.51 -12.92 -23.55
C GLY A 78 14.38 -12.87 -22.28
N ALA A 79 13.73 -12.97 -21.11
CA ALA A 79 14.41 -12.88 -19.81
C ALA A 79 15.43 -14.00 -19.57
N ALA A 80 15.28 -15.15 -20.25
CA ALA A 80 16.25 -16.24 -20.21
C ALA A 80 17.60 -15.84 -20.85
N GLY A 81 17.60 -14.85 -21.75
CA GLY A 81 18.80 -14.32 -22.42
C GLY A 81 19.55 -13.19 -21.70
N GLU A 82 19.11 -12.78 -20.50
CA GLU A 82 19.73 -11.71 -19.69
C GLU A 82 21.20 -12.01 -19.33
N ALA A 83 22.01 -10.96 -19.15
CA ALA A 83 23.46 -11.07 -18.89
C ALA A 83 23.81 -12.04 -17.74
N ARG A 84 23.09 -11.94 -16.62
CA ARG A 84 23.27 -12.84 -15.46
C ARG A 84 23.03 -14.32 -15.75
N ASN A 85 22.14 -14.63 -16.70
CA ASN A 85 21.82 -16.00 -17.09
C ASN A 85 22.80 -16.49 -18.16
N ARG A 86 23.23 -15.60 -19.05
CA ARG A 86 24.26 -15.85 -20.07
C ARG A 86 25.61 -16.25 -19.45
N ASP A 87 26.04 -15.55 -18.40
CA ASP A 87 27.30 -15.86 -17.72
C ASP A 87 27.31 -17.26 -17.10
N ARG A 88 26.11 -17.81 -16.80
CA ARG A 88 25.92 -19.16 -16.27
C ARG A 88 25.76 -20.22 -17.36
N LEU A 89 25.56 -19.81 -18.61
CA LEU A 89 25.26 -20.68 -19.76
C LEU A 89 26.20 -20.36 -20.95
N PRO A 90 27.53 -20.49 -20.78
CA PRO A 90 28.51 -20.03 -21.77
C PRO A 90 28.50 -20.81 -23.10
N THR A 91 27.86 -21.98 -23.14
CA THR A 91 27.79 -22.87 -24.31
C THR A 91 26.56 -22.61 -25.19
N LEU A 92 25.60 -21.80 -24.74
CA LEU A 92 24.39 -21.50 -25.50
C LEU A 92 24.57 -20.26 -26.38
N LEU A 93 23.93 -20.29 -27.56
CA LEU A 93 23.89 -19.15 -28.45
C LEU A 93 22.69 -18.27 -28.10
N PHE A 94 22.98 -16.99 -27.90
CA PHE A 94 21.97 -15.97 -27.66
C PHE A 94 21.90 -15.13 -28.94
N PRO A 95 20.75 -15.11 -29.66
CA PRO A 95 20.56 -14.19 -30.77
C PRO A 95 20.88 -12.76 -30.34
N ALA A 96 21.33 -11.95 -31.29
CA ALA A 96 21.59 -10.54 -31.06
C ALA A 96 20.30 -9.72 -30.94
N ASP A 97 19.27 -10.26 -30.29
CA ASP A 97 18.14 -9.54 -29.72
C ASP A 97 18.67 -8.77 -28.51
N ARG A 98 19.58 -7.83 -28.81
CA ARG A 98 19.95 -6.74 -27.94
C ARG A 98 18.64 -6.02 -27.67
N GLN A 99 17.99 -6.33 -26.56
CA GLN A 99 17.33 -5.26 -25.83
C GLN A 99 18.49 -4.34 -25.43
N PRO A 100 18.66 -3.18 -26.09
CA PRO A 100 19.79 -2.33 -25.76
C PRO A 100 19.65 -1.99 -24.28
N ASP A 101 20.67 -2.35 -23.49
CA ASP A 101 20.90 -1.67 -22.23
C ASP A 101 20.88 -0.19 -22.58
N THR A 102 19.89 0.54 -22.05
CA THR A 102 19.61 1.94 -22.36
C THR A 102 20.70 2.90 -21.84
N ARG A 103 21.92 2.40 -21.64
CA ARG A 103 23.10 3.14 -21.17
C ARG A 103 24.27 3.18 -22.16
N ALA A 104 24.26 2.43 -23.26
CA ALA A 104 25.35 2.51 -24.24
C ALA A 104 24.82 2.39 -25.68
N ALA A 105 24.27 3.49 -26.21
CA ALA A 105 23.92 3.58 -27.62
C ALA A 105 25.19 3.81 -28.47
N THR A 106 25.80 2.72 -28.96
CA THR A 106 26.76 2.80 -30.07
C THR A 106 25.97 2.86 -31.38
N VAL A 107 26.09 3.98 -32.10
CA VAL A 107 25.49 4.18 -33.41
C VAL A 107 26.29 3.40 -34.45
N VAL A 108 25.68 2.38 -35.06
CA VAL A 108 26.22 1.70 -36.25
C VAL A 108 25.89 2.55 -37.48
N LYS A 109 26.90 3.06 -38.18
CA LYS A 109 26.73 3.66 -39.51
C LYS A 109 26.67 2.55 -40.55
N VAL A 110 25.49 2.33 -41.12
CA VAL A 110 25.31 1.46 -42.29
C VAL A 110 25.60 2.29 -43.54
N SER A 111 26.60 1.87 -44.32
CA SER A 111 26.89 2.42 -45.65
C SER A 111 26.16 1.54 -46.68
N THR A 112 25.11 2.07 -47.30
CA THR A 112 24.34 1.37 -48.32
C THR A 112 24.81 1.80 -49.71
N ASN A 113 25.54 0.92 -50.40
CA ASN A 113 25.70 0.96 -51.84
C ASN A 113 24.94 -0.22 -52.44
N SER A 114 23.65 -0.05 -52.73
CA SER A 114 22.96 -0.84 -53.76
C SER A 114 21.52 -0.38 -53.97
N SER A 115 21.24 -0.06 -55.22
CA SER A 115 19.95 0.26 -55.81
C SER A 115 19.05 -0.98 -55.84
N THR A 116 18.24 -1.20 -54.82
CA THR A 116 16.90 -1.83 -54.87
C THR A 116 16.27 -1.68 -53.48
N GLY A 117 15.23 -0.84 -53.37
CA GLY A 117 14.33 -0.90 -52.20
C GLY A 117 14.13 0.37 -51.39
N ASP A 118 14.06 1.56 -52.01
CA ASP A 118 13.62 2.79 -51.30
C ASP A 118 12.26 2.61 -50.59
N ASN A 119 11.38 1.77 -51.15
CA ASN A 119 10.08 1.45 -50.56
C ASN A 119 10.16 0.52 -49.33
N ALA A 120 11.15 -0.38 -49.27
CA ALA A 120 11.32 -1.29 -48.14
C ALA A 120 11.94 -0.56 -46.94
N VAL A 121 12.90 0.33 -47.20
CA VAL A 121 13.53 1.15 -46.16
C VAL A 121 12.54 2.17 -45.61
N ASP A 122 11.67 2.79 -46.43
CA ASP A 122 10.64 3.72 -45.96
C ASP A 122 9.50 3.01 -45.20
N ALA A 123 9.12 1.79 -45.61
CA ALA A 123 8.14 0.97 -44.88
C ALA A 123 8.66 0.54 -43.51
N ILE A 124 9.91 0.10 -43.42
CA ILE A 124 10.58 -0.24 -42.15
C ILE A 124 10.73 1.03 -41.29
N ALA A 125 11.11 2.16 -41.88
CA ALA A 125 11.22 3.43 -41.15
C ALA A 125 9.88 3.88 -40.55
N ARG A 126 8.76 3.68 -41.25
CA ARG A 126 7.41 3.99 -40.74
C ARG A 126 7.02 3.11 -39.55
N VAL A 127 7.25 1.80 -39.64
CA VAL A 127 6.99 0.85 -38.54
C VAL A 127 7.86 1.17 -37.32
N TYR A 128 9.15 1.47 -37.53
CA TYR A 128 10.05 1.91 -36.45
C TYR A 128 9.63 3.26 -35.84
N HIS A 129 9.17 4.22 -36.65
CA HIS A 129 8.72 5.53 -36.15
C HIS A 129 7.37 5.46 -35.43
N GLU A 130 6.47 4.54 -35.80
CA GLU A 130 5.23 4.23 -35.08
C GLU A 130 5.50 3.54 -33.73
N GLU A 131 6.38 2.54 -33.69
CA GLU A 131 6.81 1.92 -32.43
C GLU A 131 7.48 2.93 -31.46
N GLN A 132 8.31 3.83 -31.99
CA GLN A 132 9.00 4.87 -31.21
C GLN A 132 8.02 5.86 -30.55
N ARG A 133 6.91 6.21 -31.22
CA ARG A 133 5.87 7.10 -30.64
C ARG A 133 5.14 6.44 -29.47
N SER A 134 4.82 5.16 -29.56
CA SER A 134 4.17 4.39 -28.48
C SER A 134 5.10 4.15 -27.29
N ARG A 135 6.41 3.97 -27.51
CA ARG A 135 7.39 3.81 -26.42
C ARG A 135 7.66 5.12 -25.66
N ARG A 136 7.62 6.28 -26.33
CA ARG A 136 7.82 7.60 -25.70
C ARG A 136 6.66 8.07 -24.80
N GLN A 137 5.48 7.47 -24.89
CA GLN A 137 4.33 7.83 -24.06
C GLN A 137 4.25 7.05 -22.72
N ARG A 138 4.95 5.91 -22.61
CA ARG A 138 4.95 5.06 -21.40
C ARG A 138 5.56 5.68 -20.12
N PRO A 139 6.53 6.62 -20.13
CA PRO A 139 7.02 7.20 -18.87
C PRO A 139 6.06 8.24 -18.28
N ARG A 140 5.23 8.90 -19.10
CA ARG A 140 4.32 9.96 -18.62
C ARG A 140 3.14 9.41 -17.84
N ILE A 141 2.63 8.23 -18.17
CA ILE A 141 1.50 7.62 -17.45
C ILE A 141 1.97 7.10 -16.08
N ARG A 142 3.16 6.49 -16.00
CA ARG A 142 3.76 6.07 -14.71
C ARG A 142 4.09 7.27 -13.81
N ILE A 143 4.62 8.37 -14.37
CA ILE A 143 4.87 9.59 -13.58
C ILE A 143 3.55 10.23 -13.13
N ARG A 144 2.51 10.26 -13.98
CA ARG A 144 1.19 10.81 -13.62
C ARG A 144 0.49 10.01 -12.52
N THR A 145 0.56 8.68 -12.58
CA THR A 145 -0.01 7.80 -11.55
C THR A 145 0.75 7.93 -10.23
N ILE A 146 2.08 7.94 -10.25
CA ILE A 146 2.88 8.19 -9.05
C ILE A 146 2.60 9.58 -8.47
N SER A 147 2.53 10.63 -9.30
CA SER A 147 2.22 11.98 -8.83
C SER A 147 0.80 12.08 -8.25
N ALA A 148 -0.16 11.34 -8.80
CA ALA A 148 -1.51 11.29 -8.28
C ALA A 148 -1.55 10.59 -6.91
N ILE A 149 -0.84 9.47 -6.75
CA ILE A 149 -0.73 8.77 -5.47
C ILE A 149 -0.06 9.67 -4.43
N VAL A 150 1.06 10.33 -4.78
CA VAL A 150 1.75 11.26 -3.88
C VAL A 150 0.84 12.43 -3.50
N ALA A 151 0.10 13.01 -4.45
CA ALA A 151 -0.86 14.07 -4.17
C ALA A 151 -1.97 13.60 -3.21
N VAL A 152 -2.51 12.39 -3.40
CA VAL A 152 -3.51 11.81 -2.50
C VAL A 152 -2.92 11.59 -1.10
N VAL A 153 -1.70 11.05 -0.99
CA VAL A 153 -1.02 10.86 0.29
C VAL A 153 -0.77 12.20 1.00
N LEU A 154 -0.38 13.23 0.26
CA LEU A 154 -0.19 14.58 0.82
C LEU A 154 -1.52 15.19 1.29
N VAL A 155 -2.61 15.02 0.53
CA VAL A 155 -3.95 15.49 0.92
C VAL A 155 -4.42 14.76 2.17
N VAL A 156 -4.28 13.43 2.22
CA VAL A 156 -4.64 12.63 3.39
C VAL A 156 -3.80 13.03 4.60
N GLY A 157 -2.49 13.22 4.42
CA GLY A 157 -1.58 13.68 5.47
C GLY A 157 -1.93 15.08 5.97
N ALA A 158 -2.32 16.01 5.08
CA ALA A 158 -2.76 17.35 5.45
C ALA A 158 -4.09 17.34 6.21
N ILE A 159 -5.05 16.51 5.78
CA ILE A 159 -6.34 16.33 6.47
C ILE A 159 -6.09 15.73 7.86
N ALA A 160 -5.33 14.63 7.95
CA ALA A 160 -5.02 13.98 9.22
C ALA A 160 -4.21 14.88 10.17
N GLY A 161 -3.25 15.64 9.65
CA GLY A 161 -2.49 16.61 10.41
C GLY A 161 -3.36 17.77 10.91
N GLY A 162 -4.27 18.26 10.06
CA GLY A 162 -5.23 19.31 10.41
C GLY A 162 -6.21 18.88 11.49
N THR A 163 -6.79 17.68 11.37
CA THR A 163 -7.70 17.13 12.40
C THR A 163 -6.95 16.88 13.71
N TYR A 164 -5.74 16.33 13.67
CA TYR A 164 -4.91 16.13 14.85
C TYR A 164 -4.57 17.46 15.55
N ALA A 165 -4.15 18.48 14.78
CA ALA A 165 -3.86 19.80 15.32
C ALA A 165 -5.10 20.47 15.94
N TRP A 166 -6.28 20.29 15.34
CA TRP A 166 -7.54 20.79 15.87
C TRP A 166 -7.92 20.13 17.20
N THR A 167 -7.77 18.81 17.32
CA THR A 167 -8.09 18.09 18.58
C THR A 167 -7.22 18.53 19.75
N ARG A 168 -5.97 18.97 19.53
CA ARG A 168 -5.07 19.45 20.59
C ARG A 168 -5.45 20.80 21.19
N GLN A 169 -6.36 21.54 20.57
CA GLN A 169 -6.82 22.84 21.05
C GLN A 169 -8.07 22.74 21.94
N GLN A 170 -8.66 21.56 22.06
CA GLN A 170 -9.86 21.34 22.84
C GLN A 170 -9.50 21.01 24.29
N TYR A 171 -10.27 21.56 25.22
CA TYR A 171 -10.21 21.24 26.64
C TYR A 171 -11.60 20.84 27.11
N PHE A 172 -11.69 20.09 28.19
CA PHE A 172 -12.97 19.87 28.85
C PHE A 172 -12.79 19.72 30.35
N VAL A 173 -13.84 20.06 31.10
CA VAL A 173 -13.89 19.87 32.54
C VAL A 173 -14.63 18.57 32.83
N GLY A 174 -14.00 17.67 33.57
CA GLY A 174 -14.52 16.34 33.90
C GLY A 174 -14.36 16.00 35.38
N ALA A 175 -14.82 14.80 35.76
CA ALA A 175 -14.65 14.25 37.10
C ALA A 175 -13.67 13.07 37.07
N GLU A 176 -12.64 13.10 37.93
CA GLU A 176 -11.73 11.98 38.14
C GLU A 176 -11.36 11.89 39.62
N GLY A 177 -11.51 10.69 40.21
CA GLY A 177 -11.18 10.48 41.62
C GLY A 177 -11.98 11.34 42.61
N GLY A 178 -13.20 11.77 42.25
CA GLY A 178 -14.06 12.63 43.07
C GLY A 178 -13.74 14.13 42.98
N TYR A 179 -12.75 14.52 42.18
CA TYR A 179 -12.37 15.92 41.95
C TYR A 179 -12.77 16.37 40.56
N VAL A 180 -13.06 17.66 40.45
CA VAL A 180 -13.16 18.35 39.17
C VAL A 180 -11.75 18.50 38.60
N VAL A 181 -11.54 18.04 37.38
CA VAL A 181 -10.25 18.07 36.69
C VAL A 181 -10.40 18.65 35.29
N ILE A 182 -9.34 19.29 34.80
CA ILE A 182 -9.28 19.82 33.44
C ILE A 182 -8.47 18.84 32.59
N PHE A 183 -9.11 18.35 31.52
CA PHE A 183 -8.49 17.48 30.54
C PHE A 183 -8.19 18.26 29.25
N GLN A 184 -7.11 17.87 28.57
CA GLN A 184 -6.78 18.31 27.22
C GLN A 184 -7.16 17.20 26.22
N GLY A 185 -8.09 17.50 25.31
CA GLY A 185 -8.55 16.56 24.29
C GLY A 185 -10.06 16.54 24.12
N VAL A 186 -10.59 15.41 23.64
CA VAL A 186 -12.02 15.20 23.37
C VAL A 186 -12.60 14.23 24.42
N PRO A 187 -13.79 14.48 24.97
CA PRO A 187 -14.43 13.56 25.90
C PRO A 187 -14.72 12.21 25.23
N GLY A 188 -14.38 11.12 25.92
CA GLY A 188 -14.61 9.74 25.47
C GLY A 188 -13.33 8.90 25.28
N ASN A 189 -13.53 7.58 25.20
CA ASN A 189 -12.48 6.59 25.00
C ASN A 189 -12.73 5.81 23.70
N LEU A 190 -11.69 5.61 22.89
CA LEU A 190 -11.74 4.72 21.72
C LEU A 190 -11.17 3.36 22.12
N GLY A 191 -12.03 2.51 22.69
CA GLY A 191 -11.63 1.20 23.21
C GLY A 191 -10.57 1.35 24.31
N VAL A 192 -9.35 0.91 24.05
CA VAL A 192 -8.21 0.96 24.99
C VAL A 192 -7.41 2.26 24.96
N ILE A 193 -7.76 3.19 24.06
CA ILE A 193 -7.00 4.44 23.88
C ILE A 193 -7.81 5.60 24.46
N SER A 194 -7.24 6.27 25.46
CA SER A 194 -7.74 7.55 25.96
C SER A 194 -7.32 8.67 24.99
N LEU A 195 -8.29 9.43 24.49
CA LEU A 195 -8.06 10.57 23.59
C LEU A 195 -7.81 11.89 24.34
N HIS A 196 -7.64 11.81 25.66
CA HIS A 196 -7.45 12.95 26.54
C HIS A 196 -6.28 12.69 27.50
N GLY A 197 -5.58 13.77 27.84
CA GLY A 197 -4.57 13.79 28.89
C GLY A 197 -5.00 14.72 30.01
N LEU A 198 -4.61 14.39 31.23
CA LEU A 198 -4.81 15.29 32.38
C LEU A 198 -3.96 16.55 32.20
N ALA A 199 -4.59 17.72 32.22
CA ALA A 199 -3.91 19.01 32.12
C ALA A 199 -3.70 19.63 33.51
N GLU A 200 -4.73 19.69 34.35
CA GLU A 200 -4.69 20.36 35.65
C GLU A 200 -5.63 19.71 36.67
N HIS A 201 -5.12 19.46 37.89
CA HIS A 201 -5.94 19.05 39.04
C HIS A 201 -6.47 20.27 39.78
N THR A 202 -7.73 20.22 40.20
CA THR A 202 -8.36 21.31 40.95
C THR A 202 -8.78 20.84 42.34
N ALA A 203 -8.94 21.78 43.27
CA ALA A 203 -9.34 21.49 44.65
C ALA A 203 -10.86 21.32 44.83
N VAL A 204 -11.66 21.53 43.78
CA VAL A 204 -13.13 21.45 43.85
C VAL A 204 -13.55 19.98 43.79
N THR A 205 -14.33 19.54 44.78
CA THR A 205 -14.87 18.17 44.82
C THR A 205 -16.24 18.11 44.14
N VAL A 206 -16.51 17.02 43.43
CA VAL A 206 -17.78 16.82 42.70
C VAL A 206 -18.96 16.79 43.68
N ASP A 207 -18.79 16.16 44.84
CA ASP A 207 -19.82 16.05 45.89
C ASP A 207 -20.23 17.39 46.53
N SER A 208 -19.42 18.43 46.34
CA SER A 208 -19.75 19.78 46.83
C SER A 208 -20.56 20.60 45.82
N LEU A 209 -20.69 20.10 44.58
CA LEU A 209 -21.42 20.77 43.51
C LEU A 209 -22.93 20.51 43.64
N PRO A 210 -23.76 21.45 43.18
CA PRO A 210 -25.17 21.17 42.99
C PRO A 210 -25.39 20.07 41.93
N ASP A 211 -26.47 19.30 42.07
CA ASP A 211 -26.72 18.04 41.34
C ASP A 211 -26.60 18.19 39.82
N PHE A 212 -27.12 19.29 39.29
CA PHE A 212 -27.10 19.57 37.85
C PHE A 212 -25.68 19.81 37.34
N GLU A 213 -24.85 20.53 38.10
CA GLU A 213 -23.45 20.78 37.77
C GLU A 213 -22.61 19.52 37.92
N ALA A 214 -22.84 18.73 38.96
CA ALA A 214 -22.19 17.43 39.14
C ALA A 214 -22.44 16.54 37.92
N MET A 215 -23.70 16.41 37.49
CA MET A 215 -24.08 15.65 36.30
C MET A 215 -23.44 16.19 35.01
N GLN A 216 -23.32 17.51 34.85
CA GLN A 216 -22.64 18.10 33.69
C GLN A 216 -21.14 17.81 33.68
N VAL A 217 -20.48 17.90 34.84
CA VAL A 217 -19.05 17.62 34.97
C VAL A 217 -18.78 16.13 34.72
N GLU A 218 -19.63 15.23 35.22
CA GLU A 218 -19.55 13.80 34.92
C GLU A 218 -19.75 13.50 33.43
N ALA A 219 -20.66 14.21 32.77
CA ALA A 219 -20.87 14.08 31.32
C ALA A 219 -19.71 14.69 30.49
N GLY A 220 -18.91 15.58 31.09
CA GLY A 220 -17.83 16.31 30.44
C GLY A 220 -18.29 17.63 29.80
N VAL A 221 -17.82 18.74 30.34
CA VAL A 221 -18.13 20.09 29.83
C VAL A 221 -17.05 20.54 28.86
N ALA A 222 -17.35 20.53 27.55
CA ALA A 222 -16.42 20.95 26.51
C ALA A 222 -16.13 22.46 26.55
N THR A 223 -14.86 22.85 26.36
CA THR A 223 -14.40 24.23 26.33
C THR A 223 -13.36 24.46 25.22
N GLU A 224 -13.34 25.67 24.68
CA GLU A 224 -12.47 26.02 23.54
C GLU A 224 -11.03 26.39 23.94
N SER A 225 -10.75 26.54 25.25
CA SER A 225 -9.43 26.89 25.75
C SER A 225 -9.24 26.57 27.24
N LEU A 226 -7.99 26.49 27.67
CA LEU A 226 -7.65 26.34 29.09
C LEU A 226 -8.24 27.48 29.95
N ALA A 227 -8.20 28.72 29.47
CA ALA A 227 -8.75 29.86 30.20
C ALA A 227 -10.28 29.74 30.38
N ALA A 228 -10.99 29.26 29.36
CA ALA A 228 -12.42 28.99 29.46
C ALA A 228 -12.70 27.83 30.44
N ALA A 229 -11.90 26.77 30.43
CA ALA A 229 -11.99 25.69 31.42
C ALA A 229 -11.78 26.22 32.85
N GLN A 230 -10.76 27.03 33.08
CA GLN A 230 -10.49 27.64 34.40
C GLN A 230 -11.64 28.53 34.88
N GLN A 231 -12.29 29.28 33.99
CA GLN A 231 -13.50 30.06 34.32
C GLN A 231 -14.68 29.17 34.72
N VAL A 232 -14.86 28.02 34.05
CA VAL A 232 -15.88 27.02 34.43
C VAL A 232 -15.57 26.48 35.82
N VAL A 233 -14.33 26.07 36.09
CA VAL A 233 -13.91 25.59 37.41
C VAL A 233 -14.11 26.65 38.50
N GLN A 234 -13.76 27.91 38.22
CA GLN A 234 -13.97 29.00 39.17
C GLN A 234 -15.46 29.18 39.51
N ARG A 235 -16.34 29.17 38.50
CA ARG A 235 -17.79 29.25 38.69
C ARG A 235 -18.33 28.05 39.49
N LEU A 236 -17.82 26.85 39.21
CA LEU A 236 -18.17 25.64 39.95
C LEU A 236 -17.74 25.76 41.41
N GLY A 237 -16.54 26.29 41.68
CA GLY A 237 -16.04 26.54 43.04
C GLY A 237 -16.88 27.57 43.80
N GLU A 238 -17.30 28.65 43.15
CA GLU A 238 -18.20 29.65 43.75
C GLU A 238 -19.56 29.05 44.13
N ARG A 239 -20.12 28.19 43.26
CA ARG A 239 -21.38 27.49 43.54
C ARG A 239 -21.25 26.43 44.62
N ALA A 240 -20.14 25.70 44.66
CA ALA A 240 -19.83 24.77 45.75
C ALA A 240 -19.77 25.51 47.10
N ALA A 241 -19.07 26.64 47.15
CA ALA A 241 -18.99 27.48 48.35
C ALA A 241 -20.38 28.02 48.77
N GLN A 242 -21.25 28.32 47.80
CA GLN A 242 -22.62 28.74 48.07
C GLN A 242 -23.45 27.60 48.69
N CYS A 243 -23.33 26.37 48.18
CA CYS A 243 -23.99 25.20 48.77
C CYS A 243 -23.49 24.90 50.20
N MET A 244 -22.20 25.09 50.47
CA MET A 244 -21.64 24.92 51.81
C MET A 244 -22.17 25.95 52.81
N THR A 245 -22.41 27.19 52.37
CA THR A 245 -22.88 28.28 53.24
C THR A 245 -24.40 28.35 53.34
N THR A 246 -25.13 27.93 52.31
CA THR A 246 -26.60 27.96 52.22
C THR A 246 -27.13 26.67 51.60
N PRO A 247 -27.15 25.55 52.35
CA PRO A 247 -27.53 24.23 51.82
C PRO A 247 -28.99 24.12 51.41
N SER A 248 -29.86 25.01 51.90
CA SER A 248 -31.27 25.09 51.47
C SER A 248 -31.46 25.65 50.06
N THR A 249 -30.38 26.02 49.35
CA THR A 249 -30.46 26.49 47.97
C THR A 249 -30.88 25.32 47.06
N PRO A 250 -31.90 25.48 46.20
CA PRO A 250 -32.37 24.41 45.35
C PRO A 250 -31.25 23.78 44.51
N GLY A 251 -31.17 22.44 44.54
CA GLY A 251 -30.19 21.66 43.80
C GLY A 251 -28.84 21.46 44.51
N CYS A 252 -28.62 22.07 45.68
CA CYS A 252 -27.46 21.73 46.51
C CYS A 252 -27.64 20.34 47.15
N PRO A 253 -26.56 19.57 47.30
CA PRO A 253 -26.61 18.25 47.91
C PRO A 253 -27.05 18.36 49.37
N ASP A 254 -27.98 17.49 49.77
CA ASP A 254 -28.50 17.46 51.15
C ASP A 254 -27.44 16.84 52.08
N PRO A 255 -27.00 17.51 53.15
CA PRO A 255 -26.02 16.96 54.09
C PRO A 255 -26.48 15.68 54.80
N ALA A 256 -27.75 15.27 54.65
CA ALA A 256 -28.33 14.10 55.27
C ALA A 256 -28.22 12.79 54.47
N ASP A 257 -27.59 12.76 53.29
CA ASP A 257 -27.45 11.55 52.46
C ASP A 257 -26.00 10.97 52.51
N PRO A 258 -25.67 10.03 53.41
CA PRO A 258 -24.29 9.60 53.64
C PRO A 258 -23.83 8.47 52.69
N LEU A 259 -24.59 8.11 51.66
CA LEU A 259 -24.38 6.86 50.94
C LEU A 259 -23.30 6.86 49.86
N VAL A 260 -22.59 7.96 49.61
CA VAL A 260 -21.56 8.03 48.54
C VAL A 260 -20.18 8.50 49.02
N SER A 261 -19.99 8.78 50.32
CA SER A 261 -18.68 9.13 50.87
C SER A 261 -17.85 7.89 51.24
N ALA A 262 -17.62 7.01 50.28
CA ALA A 262 -16.60 5.96 50.37
C ALA A 262 -15.48 6.29 49.38
N SER A 263 -14.54 7.12 49.83
CA SER A 263 -13.23 7.29 49.20
C SER A 263 -12.60 5.91 48.98
N PRO A 264 -12.28 5.48 47.74
CA PRO A 264 -11.47 4.28 47.57
C PRO A 264 -10.04 4.63 47.96
N GLU A 265 -9.58 4.11 49.09
CA GLU A 265 -8.15 4.08 49.42
C GLU A 265 -7.36 3.50 48.23
N PRO A 266 -6.18 4.05 47.90
CA PRO A 266 -5.35 3.48 46.84
C PRO A 266 -4.83 2.12 47.30
N VAL A 267 -5.43 1.05 46.74
CA VAL A 267 -4.93 -0.32 46.92
C VAL A 267 -3.55 -0.40 46.28
N THR A 268 -2.53 -0.21 47.11
CA THR A 268 -1.13 -0.39 46.74
C THR A 268 -0.88 -1.89 46.64
N GLN A 269 -1.13 -2.48 45.48
CA GLN A 269 -0.69 -3.85 45.20
C GLN A 269 0.83 -3.84 44.96
N SER A 270 1.59 -4.16 46.01
CA SER A 270 2.98 -4.55 45.88
C SER A 270 3.07 -5.92 45.18
N PRO A 271 3.88 -6.09 44.12
CA PRO A 271 4.13 -7.42 43.59
C PRO A 271 5.06 -8.18 44.55
N SER A 272 4.50 -9.18 45.22
CA SER A 272 5.27 -10.18 45.96
C SER A 272 6.09 -11.00 44.96
N SER A 273 7.41 -10.86 45.06
CA SER A 273 8.40 -11.73 44.44
C SER A 273 8.88 -12.71 45.49
N SER A 274 8.84 -14.01 45.19
CA SER A 274 9.58 -15.11 45.85
C SER A 274 9.23 -16.44 45.16
N PRO A 275 10.06 -17.49 45.27
CA PRO A 275 11.31 -17.70 44.54
C PRO A 275 11.24 -18.93 43.61
#